data_AF-A0A951MJP6-F1
#
_entry.id   AF-A0A951MJP6-F1
#
_cell.length_a   1.000
_cell.length_b   1.000
_cell.length_c   1.000
_cell.angle_alpha   90.00
_cell.angle_beta   90.00
_cell.angle_gamma   90.00
#
_symmetry.space_group_name_H-M   'P 1'
#
loop_
_entity.id
_entity.type
_entity.pdbx_description
1 polymer ?
#
loop_
_entity_poly.entity_id
_entity_poly.type
_entity_poly.pdbx_seq_one_letter_code
_entity_poly.pdbx_strand_id
1 'polypeptide(L)'
;PRASLQRVAWQRDGDILSRLHWRMLDPAQDSEPVRLEVLDGVERFAVRFLDDSGQWHEQWPSLEMQTGPGEQSADAPVAMEFVVELEDAGRIRRLVEMP
;
A
#
# COMPACT_ATOMS: atom_id res chain seq x y z
N PRO A 1 -14.23 -1.21 23.73
CA PRO A 1 -13.84 -1.95 22.50
C PRO A 1 -13.07 -1.02 21.56
N ARG A 2 -11.79 -1.31 21.30
CA ARG A 2 -11.06 -0.62 20.21
C ARG A 2 -11.62 -1.13 18.88
N ALA A 3 -11.86 -0.23 17.92
CA ALA A 3 -12.09 -0.65 16.54
C ALA A 3 -10.93 -1.54 16.10
N SER A 4 -11.21 -2.72 15.54
CA SER A 4 -10.19 -3.64 15.03
C SER A 4 -9.57 -3.15 13.71
N LEU A 5 -10.25 -2.24 13.02
CA LEU A 5 -9.80 -1.64 11.77
C LEU A 5 -8.77 -0.55 12.04
N GLN A 6 -7.67 -0.59 11.30
CA GLN A 6 -6.63 0.43 11.30
C GLN A 6 -6.38 0.90 9.87
N ARG A 7 -6.21 2.21 9.69
CA ARG A 7 -5.65 2.77 8.46
C ARG A 7 -4.13 2.63 8.51
N VAL A 8 -3.56 2.15 7.42
CA VAL A 8 -2.11 1.96 7.26
C VAL A 8 -1.64 2.56 5.94
N ALA A 9 -0.38 2.97 5.90
CA ALA A 9 0.30 3.33 4.66
C ALA A 9 1.76 2.85 4.71
N TRP A 10 2.35 2.66 3.54
CA TRP A 10 3.75 2.33 3.37
C TRP A 10 4.41 3.46 2.60
N GLN A 11 5.54 3.94 3.09
CA GLN A 11 6.29 5.04 2.49
C GLN A 11 7.76 4.71 2.49
N ARG A 12 8.41 4.93 1.35
CA ARG A 12 9.86 4.89 1.25
C ARG A 12 10.38 6.33 1.24
N ASP A 13 11.27 6.64 2.16
CA ASP A 13 11.98 7.92 2.24
C ASP A 13 13.49 7.62 2.18
N GLY A 14 14.13 7.91 1.04
CA GLY A 14 15.52 7.50 0.81
C GLY A 14 15.65 5.97 0.72
N ASP A 15 16.50 5.40 1.56
CA ASP A 15 16.75 3.96 1.75
C ASP A 15 15.86 3.31 2.82
N ILE A 16 15.07 4.09 3.56
CA ILE A 16 14.21 3.58 4.62
C ILE A 16 12.78 3.34 4.09
N LEU A 17 12.28 2.13 4.28
CA LEU A 17 10.84 1.83 4.18
C LEU A 17 10.21 1.95 5.57
N SER A 18 9.13 2.72 5.64
CA SER A 18 8.35 2.97 6.86
C SER A 18 6.91 2.51 6.72
N ARG A 19 6.35 1.97 7.81
CA ARG A 19 4.92 1.75 7.99
C ARG A 19 4.33 2.91 8.80
N LEU A 20 3.31 3.54 8.24
CA LEU A 20 2.52 4.57 8.90
C LEU A 20 1.20 3.95 9.35
N HIS A 21 0.73 4.31 10.54
CA HIS A 21 -0.61 3.93 10.98
C HIS A 21 -1.27 5.04 11.78
N TRP A 22 -2.59 5.12 11.67
CA TRP A 22 -3.40 6.09 12.38
C TRP A 22 -4.09 5.44 13.58
N ARG A 23 -4.17 6.18 14.69
CA ARG A 23 -4.83 5.70 15.92
C ARG A 23 -6.36 5.72 15.81
N MET A 24 -6.89 6.47 14.85
CA MET A 24 -8.32 6.59 14.55
C MET A 24 -8.54 6.31 13.06
N LEU A 25 -9.67 5.69 12.72
CA LEU A 25 -10.00 5.28 11.34
C LEU A 25 -10.40 6.48 10.45
N ASP A 26 -11.06 7.48 11.05
CA ASP A 26 -11.40 8.76 10.43
C ASP A 26 -10.54 9.86 11.08
N PRO A 27 -9.30 10.07 10.58
CA PRO A 27 -8.49 11.17 11.05
C PRO A 27 -9.16 12.49 10.64
N ALA A 28 -9.51 13.34 11.62
CA ALA A 28 -9.61 14.78 11.37
C ALA A 28 -8.33 15.25 10.65
N GLN A 29 -8.42 16.31 9.83
CA GLN A 29 -7.37 16.74 8.89
C GLN A 29 -5.95 16.89 9.49
N ASP A 30 -5.81 16.99 10.83
CA ASP A 30 -4.53 17.18 11.54
C ASP A 30 -4.02 15.94 12.32
N SER A 31 -4.56 14.74 12.11
CA SER A 31 -4.05 13.55 12.80
C SER A 31 -2.73 13.05 12.18
N GLU A 32 -1.60 13.38 12.81
CA GLU A 32 -0.29 12.84 12.42
C GLU A 32 -0.24 11.32 12.58
N PRO A 33 0.22 10.57 11.56
CA PRO A 33 0.42 9.14 11.67
C PRO A 33 1.56 8.80 12.63
N VAL A 34 1.46 7.64 13.25
CA VAL A 34 2.62 7.02 13.90
C VAL A 34 3.46 6.33 12.84
N ARG A 35 4.69 6.80 12.66
CA ARG A 35 5.69 6.25 11.74
C ARG A 35 6.54 5.20 12.44
N LEU A 36 6.74 4.07 11.77
CA LEU A 36 7.62 2.98 12.19
C LEU A 36 8.55 2.64 11.03
N GLU A 37 9.86 2.80 11.22
CA GLU A 37 10.87 2.34 10.27
C GLU A 37 10.92 0.82 10.32
N VAL A 38 10.70 0.15 9.18
CA VAL A 38 10.58 -1.31 9.13
C VAL A 38 11.78 -2.00 8.49
N LEU A 39 12.46 -1.31 7.60
CA LEU A 39 13.49 -1.88 6.75
C LEU A 39 14.39 -0.76 6.22
N ASP A 40 15.69 -0.98 6.31
CA ASP A 40 16.77 -0.12 5.82
C ASP A 40 17.43 -0.74 4.57
N GLY A 41 18.24 0.02 3.84
CA GLY A 41 18.95 -0.44 2.65
C GLY A 41 18.01 -0.73 1.47
N VAL A 42 16.84 -0.10 1.41
CA VAL A 42 15.85 -0.30 0.35
C VAL A 42 16.24 0.52 -0.87
N GLU A 43 16.67 -0.16 -1.93
CA GLU A 43 17.00 0.44 -3.22
C GLU A 43 15.77 0.64 -4.11
N ARG A 44 14.77 -0.23 -3.98
CA ARG A 44 13.50 -0.15 -4.71
C ARG A 44 12.34 -0.72 -3.90
N PHE A 45 11.19 -0.04 -3.98
CA PHE A 45 9.91 -0.54 -3.49
C PHE A 45 8.87 -0.30 -4.58
N ALA A 46 8.23 -1.37 -5.05
CA ALA A 46 7.19 -1.30 -6.07
C ALA A 46 6.02 -2.21 -5.68
N VAL A 47 4.80 -1.74 -5.96
CA VAL A 47 3.57 -2.47 -5.70
C VAL A 47 2.75 -2.47 -6.98
N ARG A 48 2.15 -3.61 -7.32
CA ARG A 48 1.15 -3.73 -8.38
C ARG A 48 -0.05 -4.54 -7.88
N PHE A 49 -1.18 -4.30 -8.50
CA PHE A 49 -2.50 -4.76 -8.08
C PHE A 49 -3.14 -5.57 -9.20
N LEU A 50 -3.72 -6.72 -8.86
CA LEU A 50 -4.41 -7.60 -9.78
C LEU A 50 -5.91 -7.30 -9.73
N ASP A 51 -6.52 -6.98 -10.86
CA ASP A 51 -7.97 -6.81 -10.95
C ASP A 51 -8.72 -8.15 -11.15
N ASP A 52 -10.05 -8.06 -11.16
CA ASP A 52 -10.96 -9.18 -11.37
C ASP A 52 -10.87 -9.79 -12.78
N SER A 53 -10.39 -9.02 -13.76
CA SER A 53 -10.14 -9.46 -15.13
C SER A 53 -8.76 -10.15 -15.30
N GLY A 54 -7.95 -10.18 -14.24
CA GLY A 54 -6.61 -10.75 -14.26
C GLY A 54 -5.53 -9.83 -14.82
N GLN A 55 -5.81 -8.53 -14.94
CA GLN A 55 -4.87 -7.51 -15.39
C GLN A 55 -4.13 -6.86 -14.21
N TRP A 56 -2.84 -6.58 -14.45
CA TRP A 56 -1.97 -5.95 -13.46
C TRP A 56 -1.93 -4.43 -13.65
N HIS A 57 -2.12 -3.70 -12.56
CA HIS A 57 -2.11 -2.23 -12.50
C HIS A 57 -1.04 -1.74 -11.52
N GLU A 58 -0.34 -0.65 -11.86
CA GLU A 58 0.64 -0.01 -10.96
C GLU A 58 -0.01 1.00 -10.00
N GLN A 59 -1.27 1.34 -10.23
CA GLN A 59 -2.07 2.24 -9.42
C GLN A 59 -3.41 1.59 -9.12
N TRP A 60 -3.92 1.79 -7.90
CA TRP A 60 -5.22 1.30 -7.49
C TRP A 60 -6.02 2.36 -6.74
N PRO A 61 -7.28 2.60 -7.09
CA PRO A 61 -7.93 2.14 -8.32
C PRO A 61 -7.20 2.68 -9.56
N SER A 62 -7.18 1.94 -10.67
CA SER A 62 -6.58 2.45 -11.91
C SER A 62 -7.39 3.66 -12.42
N LEU A 63 -6.77 4.55 -13.22
CA LEU A 63 -7.50 5.71 -13.78
C LEU A 63 -8.72 5.29 -14.61
N GLU A 64 -8.64 4.15 -15.29
CA GLU A 64 -9.71 3.62 -16.14
C GLU A 64 -10.89 3.09 -15.32
N MET A 65 -10.65 2.71 -14.05
CA MET A 65 -11.67 2.25 -13.11
C MET A 65 -12.39 3.39 -12.39
N GLN A 66 -11.99 4.64 -12.59
CA GLN A 66 -12.62 5.80 -11.96
C GLN A 66 -13.86 6.20 -12.78
N THR A 67 -15.06 6.00 -12.23
CA THR A 67 -16.34 6.27 -12.93
C THR A 67 -16.77 7.75 -12.88
N GLY A 68 -16.06 8.59 -12.13
CA GLY A 68 -16.31 10.02 -12.05
C GLY A 68 -15.56 10.69 -10.88
N PRO A 69 -15.52 12.02 -10.82
CA PRO A 69 -14.92 12.74 -9.71
C PRO A 69 -15.68 12.45 -8.41
N GLY A 70 -15.04 11.73 -7.49
CA GLY A 70 -15.58 11.38 -6.17
C GLY A 70 -16.21 10.00 -6.05
N GLU A 71 -16.33 9.24 -7.14
CA GLU A 71 -16.78 7.84 -7.11
C GLU A 71 -15.57 6.91 -7.12
N GLN A 72 -15.12 6.52 -5.92
CA GLN A 72 -14.19 5.41 -5.74
C GLN A 72 -15.02 4.15 -5.43
N SER A 73 -15.61 3.55 -6.46
CA SER A 73 -16.39 2.31 -6.36
C SER A 73 -15.61 1.09 -6.86
N ALA A 74 -14.27 1.14 -6.85
CA ALA A 74 -13.49 -0.05 -7.17
C ALA A 74 -13.43 -0.95 -5.94
N ASP A 75 -13.86 -2.20 -6.11
CA ASP A 75 -13.61 -3.25 -5.14
C ASP A 75 -12.11 -3.37 -4.83
N ALA A 76 -11.78 -4.05 -3.73
CA ALA A 76 -10.39 -4.39 -3.45
C ALA A 76 -9.80 -5.19 -4.63
N PRO A 77 -8.49 -5.03 -4.92
CA PRO A 77 -7.85 -5.87 -5.93
C PRO A 77 -7.91 -7.33 -5.48
N VAL A 78 -7.89 -8.28 -6.42
CA VAL A 78 -7.88 -9.72 -6.11
C VAL A 78 -6.58 -10.11 -5.41
N ALA A 79 -5.46 -9.49 -5.81
CA ALA A 79 -4.16 -9.72 -5.20
C ALA A 79 -3.27 -8.49 -5.30
N MET A 80 -2.25 -8.45 -4.46
CA MET A 80 -1.18 -7.48 -4.49
C MET A 80 0.16 -8.19 -4.67
N GLU A 81 0.99 -7.72 -5.60
CA GLU A 81 2.39 -8.07 -5.65
C GLU A 81 3.23 -6.89 -5.18
N PHE A 82 4.17 -7.15 -4.28
CA PHE A 82 5.19 -6.17 -3.92
C PHE A 82 6.58 -6.74 -4.16
N VAL A 83 7.44 -5.85 -4.66
CA VAL A 83 8.85 -6.09 -4.92
C VAL A 83 9.65 -5.12 -4.07
N VAL A 84 10.58 -5.67 -3.30
CA VAL A 84 11.59 -4.91 -2.56
C VAL A 84 12.96 -5.31 -3.10
N GLU A 85 13.77 -4.35 -3.49
CA GLU A 85 15.19 -4.57 -3.80
C GLU A 85 16.00 -3.99 -2.65
N LEU A 86 16.83 -4.83 -2.03
CA LEU A 86 17.69 -4.50 -0.90
C LEU A 86 19.16 -4.55 -1.33
N GLU A 87 19.96 -3.65 -0.78
CA GLU A 87 21.40 -3.58 -1.05
C GLU A 87 22.12 -4.90 -0.72
N ASP A 88 21.76 -5.54 0.40
CA ASP A 88 22.45 -6.72 0.93
C ASP A 88 21.83 -8.06 0.51
N ALA A 89 20.53 -8.07 0.21
CA ALA A 89 19.76 -9.28 -0.06
C ALA A 89 19.19 -9.36 -1.48
N GLY A 90 19.35 -8.32 -2.30
CA GLY A 90 18.84 -8.26 -3.66
C GLY A 90 17.31 -8.23 -3.73
N ARG A 91 16.74 -8.84 -4.76
CA ARG A 91 15.31 -8.71 -5.09
C ARG A 91 14.43 -9.74 -4.38
N ILE A 92 13.51 -9.25 -3.54
CA ILE A 92 12.45 -10.03 -2.89
C ILE A 92 11.11 -9.73 -3.58
N ARG A 93 10.37 -10.78 -3.95
CA ARG A 93 9.02 -10.69 -4.51
C ARG A 93 8.03 -11.44 -3.63
N ARG A 94 6.90 -10.82 -3.33
CA ARG A 94 5.77 -11.42 -2.59
C ARG A 94 4.47 -11.14 -3.31
N LEU A 95 3.63 -12.16 -3.40
CA LEU A 95 2.27 -12.12 -3.90
C LEU A 95 1.34 -12.44 -2.74
N VAL A 96 0.33 -11.60 -2.51
CA VAL A 96 -0.65 -11.74 -1.42
C VAL A 96 -2.04 -11.63 -2.02
N GLU A 97 -2.85 -12.66 -1.83
CA GLU A 97 -4.27 -12.66 -2.18
C GLU A 97 -5.04 -11.80 -1.16
N MET A 98 -5.99 -11.00 -1.65
CA MET A 98 -6.87 -10.24 -0.77
C MET A 98 -8.00 -11.15 -0.23
N PRO A 99 -8.38 -10.99 1.04
CA PRO A 99 -9.36 -11.84 1.71
C PRO A 99 -10.80 -11.64 1.24
#